data_AF-A0A8G1J3P3-F1
#
_entry.id   AF-A0A8G1J3P3-F1
#
_cell.length_a   1.000
_cell.length_b   1.000
_cell.length_c   1.000
_cell.angle_alpha   90.00
_cell.angle_beta   90.00
_cell.angle_gamma   90.00
#
_symmetry.space_group_name_H-M   'P 1'
#
loop_
_entity.id
_entity.type
_entity.pdbx_description
1 polymer ?
#
loop_
_entity_poly.entity_id
_entity_poly.type
_entity_poly.pdbx_seq_one_letter_code
_entity_poly.pdbx_strand_id
1 'polypeptide(L)'
;MRPLLLALAAIMSAFTLSGCSPVQVGLVGVGVDRSGDPVLAMFSCEGPAETIRVESAPTTDGDEPVEWTEGLWLENPRPRSDDPASVSLVDPDPRWTVVAPGDGFEEGRTYNVRAWPAPDATLGAVEFTLGDLAAIGGGEVRFFDGEERIAPVDEFLEVGRDRCV
;
A
#
# COMPACT_ATOMS: atom_id res chain seq x y z
N MET A 1 -6.31 -18.94 60.47
CA MET A 1 -6.99 -19.33 59.21
C MET A 1 -7.53 -18.08 58.53
N ARG A 2 -6.69 -17.30 57.81
CA ARG A 2 -7.11 -16.05 57.16
C ARG A 2 -6.12 -15.38 56.17
N PRO A 3 -5.03 -16.02 55.68
CA PRO A 3 -4.30 -15.45 54.55
C PRO A 3 -4.08 -16.49 53.45
N LEU A 4 -5.11 -16.80 52.66
CA LEU A 4 -4.95 -17.72 51.51
C LEU A 4 -6.00 -17.46 50.42
N LEU A 5 -6.31 -16.19 50.15
CA LEU A 5 -7.32 -15.79 49.15
C LEU A 5 -6.93 -14.54 48.34
N LEU A 6 -5.64 -14.20 48.24
CA LEU A 6 -5.18 -12.99 47.53
C LEU A 6 -4.08 -13.23 46.47
N ALA A 7 -3.88 -14.48 46.04
CA ALA A 7 -2.80 -14.83 45.10
C ALA A 7 -3.25 -15.33 43.73
N LEU A 8 -4.54 -15.15 43.35
CA LEU A 8 -5.11 -15.75 42.14
C LEU A 8 -5.80 -14.73 41.19
N ALA A 9 -5.35 -13.47 41.17
CA ALA A 9 -5.97 -12.42 40.35
C ALA A 9 -4.99 -11.67 39.41
N ALA A 10 -3.79 -12.22 39.14
CA ALA A 10 -2.72 -11.49 38.43
C ALA A 10 -2.23 -12.13 37.12
N ILE A 11 -2.91 -13.16 36.57
CA ILE A 11 -2.39 -13.94 35.41
C ILE A 11 -3.26 -13.79 34.14
N MET A 12 -4.28 -12.93 34.13
CA MET A 12 -5.30 -12.93 33.05
C MET A 12 -5.35 -11.65 32.20
N SER A 13 -4.23 -10.95 32.04
CA SER A 13 -4.16 -9.71 31.22
C SER A 13 -3.21 -9.81 30.00
N ALA A 14 -2.70 -10.99 29.66
CA ALA A 14 -1.61 -11.15 28.69
C ALA A 14 -2.01 -11.56 27.26
N PHE A 15 -3.31 -11.65 26.92
CA PHE A 15 -3.76 -12.27 25.66
C PHE A 15 -4.54 -11.38 24.67
N THR A 16 -4.62 -10.06 24.84
CA THR A 16 -5.51 -9.22 23.99
C THR A 16 -4.79 -8.23 23.07
N LEU A 17 -3.51 -8.44 22.76
CA LEU A 17 -2.81 -7.69 21.70
C LEU A 17 -2.60 -8.58 20.47
N SER A 18 -3.62 -9.34 20.07
CA SER A 18 -3.69 -9.82 18.69
C SER A 18 -3.82 -8.57 17.82
N GLY A 19 -2.69 -8.07 17.31
CA GLY A 19 -2.66 -6.93 16.41
C GLY A 19 -3.57 -7.22 15.23
N CYS A 20 -4.66 -6.47 15.13
CA CYS A 20 -5.56 -6.54 14.00
C CYS A 20 -4.86 -5.89 12.81
N SER A 21 -3.97 -6.63 12.14
CA SER A 21 -3.55 -6.26 10.80
C SER A 21 -4.74 -6.47 9.87
N PRO A 22 -5.09 -5.49 9.01
CA PRO A 22 -6.16 -5.67 8.04
C PRO A 22 -5.84 -6.87 7.15
N VAL A 23 -6.87 -7.60 6.75
CA VAL A 23 -6.72 -8.74 5.85
C VAL A 23 -6.25 -8.21 4.49
N GLN A 24 -5.22 -8.82 3.91
CA GLN A 24 -4.81 -8.50 2.55
C GLN A 24 -5.72 -9.22 1.55
N VAL A 25 -6.44 -8.45 0.73
CA VAL A 25 -7.47 -8.94 -0.22
C VAL A 25 -7.14 -8.55 -1.66
N GLY A 26 -5.85 -8.41 -1.96
CA GLY A 26 -5.38 -7.99 -3.27
C GLY A 26 -3.87 -7.91 -3.38
N LEU A 27 -3.44 -7.15 -4.38
CA LEU A 27 -2.04 -6.87 -4.68
C LEU A 27 -1.90 -5.44 -5.16
N VAL A 28 -0.81 -4.78 -4.78
CA VAL A 28 -0.41 -3.48 -5.32
C VAL A 28 0.98 -3.58 -5.92
N GLY A 29 1.24 -2.74 -6.90
CA GLY A 29 2.56 -2.54 -7.48
C GLY A 29 2.69 -1.14 -8.02
N VAL A 30 3.91 -0.70 -8.29
CA VAL A 30 4.18 0.61 -8.88
C VAL A 30 4.80 0.43 -10.26
N GLY A 31 4.34 1.21 -11.22
CA GLY A 31 4.93 1.33 -12.55
C GLY A 31 5.13 2.79 -12.91
N VAL A 32 5.43 3.04 -14.18
CA VAL A 32 5.57 4.40 -14.73
C VAL A 32 4.67 4.58 -15.94
N ASP A 33 4.16 5.79 -16.12
CA ASP A 33 3.48 6.17 -17.35
C ASP A 33 4.46 6.57 -18.47
N ARG A 34 3.94 7.14 -19.57
CA ARG A 34 4.79 7.56 -20.71
C ARG A 34 5.67 8.76 -20.40
N SER A 35 5.34 9.55 -19.39
CA SER A 35 6.10 10.70 -18.91
C SER A 35 7.18 10.28 -17.90
N GLY A 36 7.10 9.04 -17.39
CA GLY A 36 7.93 8.56 -16.29
C GLY A 36 7.33 8.82 -14.91
N ASP A 37 6.08 9.29 -14.85
CA ASP A 37 5.40 9.59 -13.60
C ASP A 37 4.91 8.30 -12.93
N PRO A 38 4.96 8.20 -11.58
CA PRO A 38 4.56 7.01 -10.86
C PRO A 38 3.07 6.70 -11.01
N VAL A 39 2.79 5.43 -11.29
CA VAL A 39 1.43 4.87 -11.39
C VAL A 39 1.30 3.72 -10.43
N LEU A 40 0.29 3.76 -9.56
CA LEU A 40 -0.08 2.64 -8.72
C LEU A 40 -0.93 1.66 -9.53
N ALA A 41 -0.43 0.44 -9.75
CA ALA A 41 -1.20 -0.69 -10.26
C ALA A 41 -1.82 -1.47 -9.10
N MET A 42 -3.06 -1.91 -9.28
CA MET A 42 -3.85 -2.56 -8.24
C MET A 42 -4.59 -3.77 -8.80
N PHE A 43 -4.63 -4.83 -8.01
CA PHE A 43 -5.52 -5.96 -8.18
C PHE A 43 -6.28 -6.18 -6.87
N SER A 44 -7.57 -6.49 -6.95
CA SER A 44 -8.40 -6.71 -5.77
C SER A 44 -9.35 -7.88 -5.95
N CYS A 45 -9.47 -8.69 -4.90
CA CYS A 45 -10.40 -9.82 -4.83
C CYS A 45 -11.82 -9.39 -4.41
N GLU A 46 -11.95 -8.28 -3.68
CA GLU A 46 -13.19 -7.88 -3.01
C GLU A 46 -13.83 -6.60 -3.57
N GLY A 47 -13.21 -5.98 -4.58
CA GLY A 47 -13.75 -4.81 -5.26
C GLY A 47 -12.72 -3.69 -5.50
N PRO A 48 -13.10 -2.64 -6.24
CA PRO A 48 -12.22 -1.50 -6.51
C PRO A 48 -11.68 -0.83 -5.24
N ALA A 49 -10.53 -0.17 -5.35
CA ALA A 49 -9.96 0.61 -4.26
C ALA A 49 -10.80 1.87 -3.97
N GLU A 50 -11.00 2.16 -2.69
CA GLU A 50 -11.68 3.36 -2.17
C GLU A 50 -10.69 4.44 -1.72
N THR A 51 -9.53 4.02 -1.22
CA THR A 51 -8.52 4.94 -0.65
C THR A 51 -7.13 4.57 -1.14
N ILE A 52 -6.34 5.59 -1.48
CA ILE A 52 -4.91 5.48 -1.72
C ILE A 52 -4.21 6.49 -0.81
N ARG A 53 -3.15 6.04 -0.13
CA ARG A 53 -2.26 6.92 0.63
C ARG A 53 -0.82 6.71 0.20
N VAL A 54 -0.11 7.82 0.09
CA VAL A 54 1.33 7.86 -0.11
C VAL A 54 1.94 8.54 1.10
N GLU A 55 2.81 7.83 1.80
CA GLU A 55 3.68 8.39 2.81
C GLU A 55 5.12 8.39 2.27
N SER A 56 5.96 9.27 2.79
CA SER A 56 7.36 9.33 2.38
C SER A 56 8.28 9.62 3.55
N ALA A 57 9.52 9.20 3.40
CA ALA A 57 10.58 9.49 4.34
C ALA A 57 11.92 9.67 3.64
N PRO A 58 12.92 10.30 4.27
CA PRO A 58 14.29 10.33 3.74
C PRO A 58 14.81 8.91 3.53
N THR A 59 15.48 8.65 2.40
CA THR A 59 16.19 7.39 2.19
C THR A 59 17.39 7.33 3.13
N THR A 60 17.50 6.27 3.92
CA THR A 60 18.59 6.05 4.87
C THR A 60 19.35 4.76 4.54
N ASP A 61 20.67 4.78 4.71
CA ASP A 61 21.54 3.61 4.49
C ASP A 61 21.70 2.73 5.76
N GLY A 62 20.77 2.78 6.71
CA GLY A 62 20.92 2.11 8.00
C GLY A 62 19.63 1.87 8.77
N ASP A 63 19.74 1.14 9.89
CA ASP A 63 18.62 0.66 10.72
C ASP A 63 17.99 1.74 11.62
N GLU A 64 18.23 3.03 11.36
CA GLU A 64 17.65 4.09 12.19
C GLU A 64 16.13 4.17 11.98
N PRO A 65 15.35 4.42 13.05
CA PRO A 65 13.91 4.62 12.93
C PRO A 65 13.60 5.74 11.94
N VAL A 66 12.83 5.41 10.91
CA VAL A 66 12.45 6.33 9.85
C VAL A 66 11.13 7.00 10.21
N GLU A 67 11.11 8.34 10.23
CA GLU A 67 9.88 9.12 10.41
C GLU A 67 9.17 9.30 9.07
N TRP A 68 8.00 8.66 8.94
CA TRP A 68 7.14 8.76 7.76
C TRP A 68 6.26 9.99 7.85
N THR A 69 6.17 10.74 6.76
CA THR A 69 5.28 11.89 6.61
C THR A 69 4.21 11.57 5.57
N GLU A 70 2.94 11.81 5.90
CA GLU A 70 1.84 11.70 4.93
C GLU A 70 2.05 12.70 3.79
N GLY A 71 2.03 12.21 2.54
CA GLY A 71 2.21 13.01 1.34
C GLY A 71 0.91 13.19 0.58
N LEU A 72 0.43 12.13 -0.08
CA LEU A 72 -0.77 12.18 -0.93
C LEU A 72 -1.89 11.34 -0.33
N TRP A 73 -3.11 11.86 -0.33
CA TRP A 73 -4.32 11.11 0.02
C TRP A 73 -5.37 11.28 -1.06
N LEU A 74 -5.74 10.16 -1.70
CA LEU A 74 -6.81 10.06 -2.68
C LEU A 74 -7.98 9.24 -2.14
N GLU A 75 -9.20 9.69 -2.42
CA GLU A 75 -10.44 8.95 -2.15
C GLU A 75 -11.27 8.78 -3.42
N ASN A 76 -11.83 7.60 -3.63
CA ASN A 76 -12.84 7.35 -4.64
C ASN A 76 -14.19 7.16 -3.94
N PRO A 77 -15.03 8.22 -3.85
CA PRO A 77 -16.26 8.18 -3.06
C PRO A 77 -17.36 7.31 -3.67
N ARG A 78 -17.18 6.84 -4.90
CA ARG A 78 -18.17 6.02 -5.63
C ARG A 78 -17.44 4.99 -6.49
N PRO A 79 -16.73 4.04 -5.87
CA PRO A 79 -15.91 3.10 -6.59
C PRO A 79 -16.79 2.16 -7.43
N ARG A 80 -16.30 1.76 -8.60
CA ARG A 80 -17.03 0.97 -9.61
C ARG A 80 -16.20 -0.20 -10.10
N SER A 81 -16.87 -1.26 -10.56
CA SER A 81 -16.18 -2.43 -11.11
C SER A 81 -15.45 -2.17 -12.43
N ASP A 82 -15.72 -1.04 -13.10
CA ASP A 82 -15.03 -0.55 -14.29
C ASP A 82 -14.00 0.56 -13.97
N ASP A 83 -13.68 0.77 -12.69
CA ASP A 83 -12.59 1.65 -12.32
C ASP A 83 -11.24 1.08 -12.79
N PRO A 84 -10.32 1.96 -13.22
CA PRO A 84 -9.06 1.53 -13.75
C PRO A 84 -8.25 0.83 -12.66
N ALA A 85 -7.65 -0.29 -13.03
CA ALA A 85 -6.71 -1.02 -12.19
C ALA A 85 -5.38 -0.26 -11.98
N SER A 86 -5.29 0.98 -12.46
CA SER A 86 -4.10 1.83 -12.36
C SER A 86 -4.50 3.27 -12.08
N VAL A 87 -3.80 3.93 -11.15
CA VAL A 87 -4.04 5.34 -10.78
C VAL A 87 -2.71 6.10 -10.83
N SER A 88 -2.67 7.19 -11.59
CA SER A 88 -1.53 8.12 -11.55
C SER A 88 -1.46 8.77 -10.18
N LEU A 89 -0.27 8.81 -9.59
CA LEU A 89 -0.03 9.46 -8.31
C LEU A 89 0.32 10.95 -8.45
N VAL A 90 0.43 11.44 -9.69
CA VAL A 90 0.71 12.85 -10.01
C VAL A 90 -0.53 13.55 -10.57
N ASP A 91 -1.25 12.90 -11.49
CA ASP A 91 -2.46 13.42 -12.15
C ASP A 91 -3.57 12.35 -12.12
N PRO A 92 -4.19 12.11 -10.95
CA PRO A 92 -5.17 11.04 -10.80
C PRO A 92 -6.43 11.29 -11.65
N ASP A 93 -7.06 10.21 -12.11
CA ASP A 93 -8.34 10.27 -12.84
C ASP A 93 -9.38 11.10 -12.06
N PRO A 94 -10.22 11.94 -12.71
CA PRO A 94 -11.19 12.81 -12.02
C PRO A 94 -12.22 12.12 -11.12
N ARG A 95 -12.32 10.79 -11.16
CA ARG A 95 -13.11 10.01 -10.19
C ARG A 95 -12.47 9.98 -8.80
N TRP A 96 -11.17 10.18 -8.70
CA TRP A 96 -10.44 10.31 -7.44
C TRP A 96 -10.47 11.76 -6.96
N THR A 97 -10.81 11.93 -5.69
CA THR A 97 -10.76 13.19 -4.97
C THR A 97 -9.43 13.29 -4.23
N VAL A 98 -8.67 14.34 -4.50
CA VAL A 98 -7.43 14.65 -3.76
C VAL A 98 -7.83 15.29 -2.42
N VAL A 99 -7.72 14.52 -1.33
CA VAL A 99 -8.01 14.96 0.03
C VAL A 99 -6.84 15.75 0.60
N ALA A 100 -5.62 15.27 0.37
CA ALA A 100 -4.38 15.95 0.71
C ALA A 100 -3.45 15.94 -0.51
N PRO A 101 -3.11 17.10 -1.09
CA PRO A 101 -2.14 17.18 -2.18
C PRO A 101 -0.74 17.05 -1.59
N GLY A 102 0.01 16.03 -1.99
CA GLY A 102 1.41 15.90 -1.58
C GLY A 102 2.33 16.92 -2.24
N ASP A 103 3.55 17.04 -1.74
CA ASP A 103 4.58 17.95 -2.27
C ASP A 103 5.26 17.43 -3.57
N GLY A 104 4.73 16.36 -4.15
CA GLY A 104 5.31 15.67 -5.31
C GLY A 104 6.36 14.63 -4.93
N PHE A 105 7.06 14.12 -5.95
CA PHE A 105 8.09 13.10 -5.81
C PHE A 105 9.49 13.71 -5.99
N GLU A 106 10.39 13.41 -5.05
CA GLU A 106 11.71 14.01 -4.90
C GLU A 106 12.79 12.92 -4.84
N GLU A 107 14.00 13.25 -5.31
CA GLU A 107 15.16 12.38 -5.14
C GLU A 107 15.57 12.25 -3.65
N GLY A 108 16.16 11.12 -3.28
CA GLY A 108 16.62 10.88 -1.90
C GLY A 108 15.49 10.60 -0.90
N ARG A 109 14.27 10.35 -1.39
CA ARG A 109 13.13 9.91 -0.59
C ARG A 109 12.69 8.51 -0.97
N THR A 110 12.23 7.77 0.03
CA THR A 110 11.50 6.52 -0.12
C THR A 110 10.02 6.80 0.10
N TYR A 111 9.20 6.27 -0.79
CA TYR A 111 7.75 6.39 -0.77
C TYR A 111 7.15 5.04 -0.42
N ASN A 112 6.11 5.02 0.40
CA ASN A 112 5.29 3.84 0.67
C ASN A 112 3.87 4.18 0.22
N VAL A 113 3.37 3.39 -0.74
CA VAL A 113 2.03 3.57 -1.30
C VAL A 113 1.17 2.39 -0.91
N ARG A 114 -0.02 2.71 -0.39
CA ARG A 114 -0.98 1.73 0.08
C ARG A 114 -2.34 2.02 -0.53
N ALA A 115 -3.08 0.95 -0.78
CA ALA A 115 -4.46 1.03 -1.24
C ALA A 115 -5.38 0.14 -0.39
N TRP A 116 -6.62 0.59 -0.23
CA TRP A 116 -7.66 -0.10 0.52
C TRP A 116 -8.95 -0.13 -0.29
N PRO A 117 -9.61 -1.30 -0.42
CA PRO A 117 -10.96 -1.37 -0.95
C PRO A 117 -12.02 -1.06 0.12
N ALA A 118 -11.67 -1.17 1.41
CA ALA A 118 -12.52 -0.90 2.56
C ALA A 118 -11.66 -0.64 3.82
N PRO A 119 -12.21 -0.05 4.91
CA PRO A 119 -11.45 0.27 6.12
C PRO A 119 -10.81 -0.92 6.86
N ASP A 120 -11.33 -2.14 6.68
CA ASP A 120 -10.92 -3.37 7.38
C ASP A 120 -10.06 -4.31 6.52
N ALA A 121 -9.80 -3.95 5.26
CA ALA A 121 -9.03 -4.76 4.31
C ALA A 121 -8.01 -3.91 3.54
N THR A 122 -6.89 -4.49 3.12
CA THR A 122 -5.86 -3.80 2.33
C THR A 122 -5.57 -4.53 1.03
N LEU A 123 -5.24 -3.80 -0.04
CA LEU A 123 -4.67 -4.40 -1.25
C LEU A 123 -3.17 -4.68 -1.07
N GLY A 124 -2.54 -4.07 -0.07
CA GLY A 124 -1.12 -4.16 0.22
C GLY A 124 -0.44 -2.81 0.26
N ALA A 125 0.90 -2.86 0.32
CA ALA A 125 1.79 -1.71 0.26
C ALA A 125 2.93 -2.01 -0.73
N VAL A 126 3.43 -0.97 -1.39
CA VAL A 126 4.65 -1.03 -2.19
C VAL A 126 5.54 0.15 -1.84
N GLU A 127 6.82 -0.12 -1.65
CA GLU A 127 7.83 0.91 -1.44
C GLU A 127 8.61 1.18 -2.72
N PHE A 128 8.97 2.45 -2.96
CA PHE A 128 9.82 2.82 -4.07
C PHE A 128 10.55 4.13 -3.85
N THR A 129 11.63 4.30 -4.59
CA THR A 129 12.34 5.54 -4.83
C THR A 129 12.18 5.95 -6.29
N LEU A 130 12.51 7.21 -6.63
CA LEU A 130 12.58 7.61 -8.05
C LEU A 130 13.63 6.81 -8.83
N GLY A 131 14.69 6.37 -8.17
CA GLY A 131 15.70 5.48 -8.78
C GLY A 131 15.13 4.12 -9.16
N ASP A 132 14.23 3.57 -8.34
CA ASP A 132 13.54 2.32 -8.65
C ASP A 132 12.63 2.47 -9.86
N LEU A 133 11.88 3.58 -9.95
CA LEU A 133 10.99 3.86 -11.08
C LEU A 133 11.77 3.97 -12.41
N ALA A 134 12.97 4.55 -12.38
CA ALA A 134 13.82 4.66 -13.56
C ALA A 134 14.32 3.29 -14.08
N ALA A 135 14.28 2.24 -13.25
CA ALA A 135 14.62 0.88 -13.64
C ALA A 135 13.42 0.09 -14.23
N ILE A 136 12.19 0.62 -14.10
CA ILE A 136 10.97 -0.04 -14.59
C ILE A 136 10.73 0.32 -16.06
N GLY A 137 10.60 -0.69 -16.92
CA GLY A 137 10.24 -0.49 -18.31
C GLY A 137 8.77 -0.07 -18.49
N GLY A 138 8.47 0.56 -19.62
CA GLY A 138 7.09 0.91 -19.96
C GLY A 138 6.19 -0.33 -20.04
N GLY A 139 5.13 -0.38 -19.22
CA GLY A 139 4.23 -1.53 -19.12
C GLY A 139 4.65 -2.60 -18.11
N GLU A 140 5.76 -2.37 -17.40
CA GLU A 140 6.18 -3.20 -16.27
C GLU A 140 5.72 -2.59 -14.94
N VAL A 141 5.63 -3.44 -13.93
CA VAL A 141 5.20 -3.11 -12.57
C VAL A 141 6.17 -3.77 -11.60
N ARG A 142 6.65 -3.00 -10.62
CA ARG A 142 7.35 -3.50 -9.44
C ARG A 142 6.36 -3.83 -8.32
N PHE A 143 6.41 -5.03 -7.78
CA PHE A 143 5.52 -5.49 -6.71
C PHE A 143 6.19 -6.53 -5.82
N PHE A 144 5.56 -6.83 -4.68
CA PHE A 144 6.05 -7.84 -3.72
C PHE A 144 5.13 -9.07 -3.68
N ASP A 145 5.71 -10.24 -3.97
CA ASP A 145 5.04 -11.54 -3.91
C ASP A 145 5.93 -12.56 -3.20
N GLY A 146 6.17 -12.36 -1.91
CA GLY A 146 7.16 -13.11 -1.13
C GLY A 146 8.60 -12.67 -1.38
N GLU A 147 8.89 -12.18 -2.59
CA GLU A 147 10.07 -11.45 -2.97
C GLU A 147 9.71 -10.23 -3.84
N GLU A 148 10.63 -9.29 -3.97
CA GLU A 148 10.46 -8.14 -4.86
C GLU A 148 10.67 -8.57 -6.31
N ARG A 149 9.75 -8.14 -7.19
CA ARG A 149 9.73 -8.50 -8.61
C ARG A 149 9.40 -7.29 -9.47
N ILE A 150 10.00 -7.23 -10.65
CA ILE A 150 9.57 -6.35 -11.75
C ILE A 150 9.11 -7.27 -12.88
N ALA A 151 7.87 -7.11 -13.34
CA ALA A 151 7.31 -7.95 -14.40
C ALA A 151 6.29 -7.16 -15.26
N PRO A 152 5.95 -7.63 -16.46
CA PRO A 152 4.87 -7.05 -17.25
C PRO A 152 3.54 -7.02 -16.50
N VAL A 153 2.70 -6.03 -16.78
CA VAL A 153 1.39 -5.87 -16.13
C VAL A 153 0.51 -7.12 -16.21
N ASP A 154 0.55 -7.87 -17.31
CA ASP A 154 -0.27 -9.08 -17.47
C ASP A 154 0.10 -10.16 -16.44
N GLU A 155 1.39 -10.30 -16.13
CA GLU A 155 1.88 -11.24 -15.11
C GLU A 155 1.49 -10.77 -13.70
N PHE A 156 1.60 -9.46 -13.42
CA PHE A 156 1.09 -8.88 -12.17
C PHE A 156 -0.40 -9.20 -11.95
N LEU A 157 -1.22 -9.10 -13.00
CA LEU A 157 -2.65 -9.42 -12.93
C LEU A 157 -2.91 -10.92 -12.75
N GLU A 158 -2.06 -11.78 -13.32
CA GLU A 158 -2.13 -13.24 -13.11
C GLU A 158 -1.82 -13.60 -11.65
N VAL A 159 -0.73 -13.09 -11.10
CA VAL A 159 -0.37 -13.26 -9.68
C VAL A 159 -1.48 -12.75 -8.76
N GLY A 160 -2.04 -11.57 -9.06
CA GLY A 160 -3.17 -11.03 -8.31
C GLY A 160 -4.39 -11.96 -8.32
N ARG A 161 -4.70 -12.57 -9.46
CA ARG A 161 -5.83 -13.50 -9.62
C ARG A 161 -5.61 -14.79 -8.82
N ASP A 162 -4.40 -15.32 -8.84
CA ASP A 162 -4.03 -16.56 -8.12
C ASP A 162 -4.08 -16.39 -6.59
N ARG A 163 -4.09 -15.15 -6.09
CA ARG A 163 -4.31 -14.86 -4.66
C ARG A 163 -5.78 -14.87 -4.23
N CYS A 164 -6.72 -14.82 -5.18
CA CYS A 164 -8.15 -14.76 -4.87
C CYS A 164 -8.85 -16.12 -4.86
N VAL A 165 -8.12 -17.22 -5.09
CA VAL A 165 -8.65 -18.60 -5.19
C VAL A 165 -8.47 -19.43 -3.94
#